data_AF-A0A966G3U4-F1
#
_entry.id   AF-A0A966G3U4-F1
#
_cell.length_a   1.000
_cell.length_b   1.000
_cell.length_c   1.000
_cell.angle_alpha   90.00
_cell.angle_beta   90.00
_cell.angle_gamma   90.00
#
_symmetry.space_group_name_H-M   'P 1'
#
loop_
_entity.id
_entity.type
_entity.pdbx_description
1 polymer ?
#
loop_
_entity_poly.entity_id
_entity_poly.type
_entity_poly.pdbx_seq_one_letter_code
_entity_poly.pdbx_strand_id
1 'polypeptide(L)' 'MFNLTEWKQTKFYQEAKEEGKLEGKLEGKLEGKLEGKLEGKLETIPLLVRLGLNEEQIARELNLRVEIVHQFITNQNN' A
#
# COMPACT_ATOMS: atom_id res chain seq x y z
N MET A 1 -30.29 37.43 4.11
CA MET A 1 -29.04 36.97 3.49
C MET A 1 -28.39 36.01 4.46
N PHE A 2 -28.46 34.70 4.19
CA PHE A 2 -27.82 33.69 5.04
C PHE A 2 -26.34 33.63 4.68
N ASN A 3 -25.49 34.11 5.59
CA ASN A 3 -24.04 34.12 5.38
C ASN A 3 -23.50 32.69 5.57
N LEU A 4 -22.86 32.17 4.51
CA LEU A 4 -22.17 30.87 4.46
C LEU A 4 -21.07 30.69 5.52
N THR A 5 -20.82 31.71 6.34
CA THR A 5 -19.76 31.79 7.33
C THR A 5 -20.13 31.14 8.66
N GLU A 6 -21.43 31.06 9.02
CA GLU A 6 -21.86 30.50 10.32
C GLU A 6 -21.78 28.96 10.38
N TRP A 7 -21.80 28.28 9.23
CA TRP A 7 -21.74 26.82 9.16
C TRP A 7 -20.36 26.24 9.47
N LYS A 8 -19.29 27.05 9.39
CA LYS A 8 -17.95 26.63 9.81
C LYS A 8 -17.78 26.58 11.33
N GLN A 9 -18.76 27.11 12.08
CA GLN A 9 -18.70 27.25 13.54
C GLN A 9 -19.67 26.32 14.28
N THR A 10 -20.45 25.54 13.53
CA THR A 10 -21.33 24.51 14.09
C THR A 10 -20.49 23.29 14.49
N LYS A 11 -20.78 22.67 15.64
CA LYS A 11 -20.13 21.44 16.12
C LYS A 11 -20.03 20.36 15.02
N PHE A 12 -21.01 20.33 14.13
CA PHE A 12 -21.09 19.46 12.95
C PHE A 12 -19.87 19.57 12.00
N TYR A 13 -19.30 20.76 11.79
CA TYR A 13 -18.12 20.94 10.91
C TYR A 13 -16.82 20.50 11.60
N GLN A 14 -16.77 20.56 12.93
CA GLN A 14 -15.64 20.05 13.72
C GLN A 14 -15.67 18.53 13.76
N GLU A 15 -16.83 17.93 14.02
CA GLU A 15 -17.04 16.48 14.00
C GLU A 15 -16.75 15.89 12.61
N ALA A 16 -17.33 16.43 11.53
CA ALA A 16 -17.08 15.93 10.17
C ALA A 16 -15.60 16.06 9.73
N LYS A 17 -14.88 17.08 10.24
CA LYS A 17 -13.45 17.26 9.96
C LYS A 17 -12.57 16.33 10.78
N GLU A 18 -12.97 16.00 12.00
CA GLU A 18 -12.28 15.01 12.84
C GLU A 18 -12.52 13.58 12.33
N GLU A 19 -13.76 13.23 11.95
CA GLU A 19 -14.10 11.93 11.35
C GLU A 19 -13.36 11.72 10.03
N GLY A 20 -13.41 12.66 9.07
CA GLY A 20 -12.70 12.51 7.80
C GLY A 20 -11.17 12.45 7.94
N LYS A 21 -10.61 13.02 9.02
CA LYS A 21 -9.16 12.96 9.31
C LYS A 21 -8.77 11.67 10.03
N LEU A 22 -9.67 11.09 10.82
CA LEU A 22 -9.48 9.79 11.45
C LEU A 22 -9.61 8.66 10.42
N GLU A 23 -10.63 8.70 9.58
CA GLU A 23 -10.85 7.72 8.50
C GLU A 23 -9.70 7.73 7.50
N GLY A 24 -9.34 8.90 6.93
CA GLY A 24 -8.24 8.97 5.96
C GLY A 24 -6.86 8.59 6.53
N LYS A 25 -6.66 8.70 7.85
CA LYS A 25 -5.40 8.32 8.52
C LYS A 25 -5.38 6.84 8.92
N LEU A 26 -6.54 6.22 9.13
CA LEU A 26 -6.66 4.78 9.35
C LEU A 26 -6.56 4.03 8.02
N GLU A 27 -7.27 4.47 6.99
CA GLU A 27 -7.23 3.89 5.64
C GLU A 27 -5.83 4.03 5.03
N GLY A 28 -5.27 5.25 4.97
CA GLY A 28 -3.94 5.45 4.38
C GLY A 28 -2.79 4.75 5.14
N LYS A 29 -2.96 4.45 6.43
CA LYS A 29 -1.95 3.74 7.23
C LYS A 29 -2.10 2.22 7.18
N LEU A 30 -3.29 1.71 6.86
CA LEU A 30 -3.51 0.29 6.60
C LEU A 30 -3.12 -0.06 5.17
N GLU A 31 -3.55 0.74 4.19
CA GLU A 31 -3.19 0.57 2.78
C GLU A 31 -1.70 0.73 2.56
N GLY A 32 -1.09 1.85 3.00
CA GLY A 32 0.34 2.08 2.80
C GLY A 32 1.25 1.06 3.51
N LYS A 33 0.78 0.40 4.58
CA LYS A 33 1.56 -0.62 5.30
C LYS A 33 1.42 -2.01 4.67
N LEU A 34 0.32 -2.28 3.99
CA LEU A 34 0.13 -3.51 3.22
C LEU A 34 0.82 -3.42 1.86
N GLU A 35 0.67 -2.29 1.16
CA GLU A 35 1.34 -2.01 -0.11
C GLU A 35 2.86 -1.97 0.06
N GLY A 36 3.40 -1.20 1.02
CA GLY A 36 4.84 -1.12 1.22
C GLY A 36 5.49 -2.46 1.62
N LYS A 37 4.74 -3.37 2.27
CA LYS A 37 5.24 -4.72 2.58
C LYS A 37 5.26 -5.63 1.35
N LEU A 38 4.29 -5.50 0.46
CA LEU A 38 4.24 -6.26 -0.78
C LEU A 38 5.26 -5.72 -1.79
N GLU A 39 5.30 -4.41 -1.98
CA GLU A 39 6.29 -3.75 -2.84
C GLU A 39 7.72 -4.06 -2.40
N GLY A 40 8.05 -3.93 -1.11
CA GLY A 40 9.40 -4.22 -0.62
C GLY A 40 9.82 -5.69 -0.82
N LYS A 41 8.87 -6.63 -0.77
CA LYS A 41 9.12 -8.04 -1.10
C LYS A 41 9.31 -8.25 -2.60
N LEU A 42 8.53 -7.60 -3.43
CA LEU A 42 8.63 -7.71 -4.88
C LEU A 42 9.91 -7.05 -5.41
N GLU A 43 10.32 -5.90 -4.87
CA GLU A 43 11.59 -5.23 -5.18
C GLU A 43 12.82 -6.07 -4.82
N THR A 44 12.70 -7.03 -3.89
CA THR A 44 13.80 -7.93 -3.58
C THR A 44 13.96 -9.07 -4.60
N ILE A 45 12.93 -9.37 -5.41
CA ILE A 45 12.97 -10.46 -6.40
C ILE A 45 14.13 -10.29 -7.39
N PRO A 46 14.32 -9.14 -8.08
CA PRO A 46 15.43 -8.96 -9.02
C PRO A 46 16.81 -9.11 -8.37
N LEU A 47 16.95 -8.67 -7.12
CA LEU A 47 18.19 -8.80 -6.36
C LEU A 47 18.50 -10.28 -6.10
N LEU A 48 17.50 -11.07 -5.69
CA LEU A 48 17.65 -12.50 -5.41
C LEU A 48 17.93 -13.30 -6.70
N VAL A 49 17.27 -12.94 -7.81
CA VAL A 49 17.58 -13.51 -9.14
C VAL A 49 19.03 -13.21 -9.53
N ARG A 50 19.52 -11.98 -9.32
CA ARG A 50 20.92 -11.61 -9.59
C ARG A 50 21.92 -12.35 -8.70
N LEU A 51 21.52 -12.72 -7.49
CA LEU A 51 22.29 -13.57 -6.59
C LEU A 51 22.29 -15.05 -7.00
N GLY A 52 21.54 -15.42 -8.04
CA GLY A 52 21.47 -16.78 -8.58
C GLY A 52 20.46 -17.68 -7.88
N LEU A 53 19.53 -17.13 -7.10
CA LEU A 53 18.44 -17.92 -6.51
C LEU A 53 17.41 -18.26 -7.59
N ASN A 54 16.81 -19.45 -7.46
CA ASN A 54 15.71 -19.86 -8.33
C ASN A 54 14.36 -19.28 -7.85
N GLU A 55 13.37 -19.23 -8.74
CA GLU A 55 12.04 -18.66 -8.46
C GLU A 55 11.34 -19.34 -7.27
N GLU A 56 11.57 -20.64 -7.09
CA GLU A 56 11.02 -21.45 -5.99
C GLU A 56 11.60 -21.08 -4.62
N GLN A 57 12.91 -20.83 -4.56
CA GLN A 57 13.61 -20.36 -3.37
C GLN A 57 13.17 -18.95 -3.03
N ILE A 58 13.07 -18.07 -4.03
CA ILE A 58 12.58 -16.70 -3.85
C ILE A 58 11.16 -16.70 -3.29
N ALA A 59 10.29 -17.54 -3.84
CA ALA A 59 8.93 -17.71 -3.34
C ALA A 59 8.91 -18.19 -1.88
N ARG A 60 9.76 -19.15 -1.51
CA ARG A 60 9.91 -19.61 -0.12
C ARG A 60 10.40 -18.51 0.82
N GLU A 61 11.47 -17.82 0.46
CA GLU A 61 12.10 -16.79 1.30
C GLU A 61 11.18 -15.58 1.51
N LEU A 62 10.47 -15.16 0.46
CA LEU A 62 9.53 -14.04 0.53
C LEU A 62 8.15 -14.45 1.06
N ASN A 63 7.92 -15.75 1.25
CA ASN A 63 6.63 -16.34 1.57
C ASN A 63 5.54 -15.87 0.59
N LEU A 64 5.86 -16.02 -0.70
CA LEU A 64 5.04 -15.68 -1.84
C LEU A 64 4.75 -16.94 -2.64
N ARG A 65 3.75 -16.88 -3.52
CA ARG A 65 3.50 -17.95 -4.49
C ARG A 65 4.50 -17.85 -5.64
N VAL A 66 4.96 -19.01 -6.12
CA VAL A 66 5.89 -19.09 -7.27
C VAL A 66 5.30 -18.38 -8.48
N GLU A 67 3.99 -18.50 -8.72
CA GLU A 67 3.31 -17.77 -9.81
C GLU A 67 3.53 -16.26 -9.76
N ILE A 68 3.52 -15.65 -8.57
CA ILE A 68 3.70 -14.21 -8.41
C ILE A 68 5.14 -13.81 -8.74
N VAL A 69 6.10 -14.62 -8.29
CA VAL A 69 7.52 -14.40 -8.61
C VAL A 69 7.74 -14.52 -10.11
N HIS A 70 7.18 -15.55 -10.75
CA HIS A 70 7.26 -15.77 -12.18
C HIS A 70 6.62 -14.63 -13.00
N GLN A 71 5.42 -14.20 -12.62
CA GLN A 71 4.75 -13.08 -13.27
C GLN A 71 5.53 -11.77 -13.10
N PHE A 72 6.13 -11.54 -11.94
CA PHE A 72 6.94 -10.36 -11.70
C PHE A 72 8.19 -10.33 -12.59
N ILE A 73 8.92 -11.44 -12.66
CA ILE A 73 10.09 -11.58 -13.53
C ILE A 73 9.71 -11.42 -15.01
N THR A 74 8.57 -11.99 -15.41
CA THR A 74 8.06 -11.90 -16.79
C THR A 74 7.62 -10.48 -17.15
N ASN A 75 6.91 -9.78 -16.26
CA ASN A 75 6.49 -8.39 -16.46
C ASN A 75 7.64 -7.38 -16.46
N GLN A 76 8.74 -7.66 -15.75
CA GLN A 76 9.95 -6.82 -15.76
C GLN A 76 10.73 -6.91 -17.09
N ASN A 77 10.55 -8.00 -17.85
CA ASN A 77 11.26 -8.25 -19.10
C ASN A 77 10.49 -7.82 -20.37
N ASN A 78 9.30 -7.20 -20.22
CA ASN A 78 8.43 -6.70 -21.30
C ASN A 78 8.39 -5.17 -21.29
#